data_AF-A0A6F9A3G7-F1
#
_entry.id   AF-A0A6F9A3G7-F1
#
_cell.length_a   1.000
_cell.length_b   1.000
_cell.length_c   1.000
_cell.angle_alpha   90.00
_cell.angle_beta   90.00
_cell.angle_gamma   90.00
#
_symmetry.space_group_name_H-M   'P 1'
#
loop_
_entity.id
_entity.type
_entity.pdbx_description
1 polymer ?
#
loop_
_entity_poly.entity_id
_entity_poly.type
_entity_poly.pdbx_seq_one_letter_code
_entity_poly.pdbx_strand_id
1 'polypeptide(L)'
;MLNTVGFCIERKPSSLPFAGTGVFVTRGFVPKGTTVAMYPGTIYQAYEPILFQSIGNPFVFRCIDHVLIDGNDKGISKIVYRSCSGRDRIGPFRLSDITWLTANTENPLAVGQYVNNCSNERAANVCYQEYDVPEAFPLELRQPLRCVVLVALRDICPGEELFSNYFTIVH
;
A
#
# COMPACT_ATOMS: atom_id res chain seq x y z
N MET A 1 -4.26 1.91 16.53
CA MET A 1 -4.77 2.56 15.30
C MET A 1 -5.79 3.66 15.62
N LEU A 2 -6.98 3.34 16.13
CA LEU A 2 -8.03 4.35 16.39
C LEU A 2 -7.55 5.57 17.20
N ASN A 3 -6.88 5.35 18.33
CA ASN A 3 -6.37 6.44 19.18
C ASN A 3 -5.22 7.24 18.55
N THR A 4 -4.63 6.75 17.47
CA THR A 4 -3.45 7.33 16.81
C THR A 4 -3.85 8.12 15.56
N VAL A 5 -4.66 7.52 14.68
CA VAL A 5 -5.04 8.10 13.38
C VAL A 5 -6.54 8.42 13.26
N GLY A 6 -7.36 8.12 14.27
CA GLY A 6 -8.79 8.44 14.28
C GLY A 6 -9.71 7.42 13.61
N PHE A 7 -9.16 6.36 13.01
CA PHE A 7 -9.92 5.28 12.37
C PHE A 7 -9.23 3.91 12.49
N CYS A 8 -9.94 2.85 12.14
CA CYS A 8 -9.40 1.50 11.92
C CYS A 8 -9.75 1.02 10.51
N ILE A 9 -8.81 0.32 9.87
CA ILE A 9 -9.08 -0.42 8.64
C ILE A 9 -8.78 -1.90 8.81
N GLU A 10 -9.51 -2.74 8.09
CA GLU A 10 -9.31 -4.19 8.09
C GLU A 10 -9.48 -4.77 6.68
N ARG A 11 -8.75 -5.86 6.42
CA ARG A 11 -8.96 -6.70 5.22
C ARG A 11 -10.19 -7.58 5.43
N LYS A 12 -11.12 -7.57 4.49
CA LYS A 12 -12.35 -8.40 4.50
C LYS A 12 -12.67 -8.87 3.08
N PRO A 13 -13.54 -9.88 2.89
CA PRO A 13 -14.07 -10.19 1.57
C PRO A 13 -14.66 -8.92 0.93
N SER A 14 -14.25 -8.63 -0.30
CA SER A 14 -14.72 -7.45 -1.02
C SER A 14 -16.23 -7.53 -1.26
N SER A 15 -16.88 -6.36 -1.28
CA SER A 15 -18.28 -6.24 -1.70
C SER A 15 -18.46 -6.39 -3.21
N LEU A 16 -17.38 -6.31 -3.99
CA LEU A 16 -17.40 -6.57 -5.43
C LEU A 16 -17.33 -8.08 -5.73
N PRO A 17 -18.19 -8.61 -6.62
CA PRO A 17 -18.12 -10.00 -7.06
C PRO A 17 -16.75 -10.34 -7.65
N PHE A 18 -16.18 -11.46 -7.21
CA PHE A 18 -14.91 -12.01 -7.70
C PHE A 18 -13.65 -11.13 -7.47
N ALA A 19 -13.75 -10.00 -6.75
CA ALA A 19 -12.60 -9.16 -6.42
C ALA A 19 -11.73 -9.72 -5.28
N GLY A 20 -12.20 -10.75 -4.58
CA GLY A 20 -11.43 -11.40 -3.52
C GLY A 20 -11.44 -10.58 -2.22
N THR A 21 -10.30 -10.00 -1.86
CA THR A 21 -10.14 -9.23 -0.61
C THR A 21 -10.25 -7.73 -0.90
N GLY A 22 -10.93 -7.01 -0.01
CA GLY A 22 -11.00 -5.55 0.01
C GLY A 22 -10.54 -4.97 1.35
N VAL A 23 -10.41 -3.66 1.42
CA VAL A 23 -10.05 -2.92 2.65
C VAL A 23 -11.23 -2.08 3.08
N PHE A 24 -11.62 -2.17 4.36
CA PHE A 24 -12.79 -1.51 4.90
C PHE A 24 -12.41 -0.62 6.07
N VAL A 25 -13.00 0.56 6.16
CA VAL A 25 -12.98 1.35 7.41
C VAL A 25 -13.93 0.67 8.39
N THR A 26 -13.42 0.13 9.50
CA THR A 26 -14.26 -0.63 10.45
C THR A 26 -14.70 0.19 11.65
N ARG A 27 -13.93 1.20 12.03
CA ARG A 27 -14.20 2.09 13.17
C ARG A 27 -13.67 3.49 12.89
N GLY A 28 -14.24 4.48 13.58
CA GLY A 28 -13.78 5.88 13.52
C GLY A 28 -14.31 6.62 12.29
N PHE A 29 -13.59 7.63 11.84
CA PHE A 29 -13.99 8.44 10.68
C PHE A 29 -12.75 8.90 9.94
N VAL A 30 -12.80 8.87 8.61
CA VAL A 30 -11.68 9.30 7.75
C VAL A 30 -12.09 10.60 7.06
N PRO A 31 -11.57 11.76 7.47
CA PRO A 31 -11.80 13.00 6.76
C PRO A 31 -11.18 12.97 5.36
N LYS A 32 -11.78 13.71 4.41
CA LYS A 32 -11.17 14.00 3.10
C LYS A 32 -9.72 14.50 3.25
N GLY A 33 -8.83 14.01 2.38
CA GLY A 33 -7.41 14.37 2.38
C GLY A 33 -6.56 13.57 3.36
N THR A 34 -7.15 12.66 4.14
CA THR A 34 -6.41 11.82 5.09
C THR A 34 -5.76 10.63 4.38
N THR A 35 -4.49 10.35 4.70
CA THR A 35 -3.84 9.09 4.34
C THR A 35 -4.51 7.92 5.07
N VAL A 36 -5.14 7.04 4.31
CA VAL A 36 -5.93 5.93 4.86
C VAL A 36 -5.21 4.59 4.78
N ALA A 37 -4.29 4.41 3.82
CA ALA A 37 -3.49 3.21 3.67
C ALA A 37 -2.16 3.52 2.99
N MET A 38 -1.21 2.59 3.09
CA MET A 38 0.10 2.59 2.45
C MET A 38 0.16 1.40 1.50
N TYR A 39 0.80 1.58 0.35
CA TYR A 39 1.07 0.53 -0.62
C TYR A 39 2.47 -0.03 -0.39
N PRO A 40 2.61 -1.16 0.34
CA PRO A 40 3.91 -1.77 0.55
C PRO A 40 4.37 -2.49 -0.72
N GLY A 41 5.67 -2.69 -0.86
CA GLY A 41 6.19 -3.51 -1.94
C GLY A 41 7.69 -3.39 -2.15
N THR A 42 8.23 -4.25 -3.02
CA THR A 42 9.63 -4.15 -3.45
C THR A 42 9.75 -2.97 -4.40
N ILE A 43 10.69 -2.06 -4.12
CA ILE A 43 10.99 -0.92 -4.99
C ILE A 43 12.01 -1.36 -6.03
N TYR A 44 11.68 -1.17 -7.30
CA TYR A 44 12.58 -1.35 -8.43
C TYR A 44 12.87 0.01 -9.05
N GLN A 45 14.14 0.35 -9.16
CA GLN A 45 14.58 1.56 -9.82
C GLN A 45 14.29 1.50 -11.33
N ALA A 46 14.28 2.68 -11.97
CA ALA A 46 14.19 2.74 -13.41
C ALA A 46 15.26 1.83 -14.04
N TYR A 47 14.85 1.00 -15.00
CA TYR A 47 15.68 0.03 -15.73
C TYR A 47 16.12 -1.22 -14.97
N GLU A 48 15.73 -1.41 -13.70
CA GLU A 48 15.96 -2.70 -13.03
C GLU A 48 15.08 -3.80 -13.65
N PRO A 49 15.63 -5.01 -13.88
CA PRO A 49 14.89 -6.08 -14.54
C PRO A 49 13.85 -6.71 -13.59
N ILE A 50 12.58 -6.70 -14.00
CA ILE A 50 11.46 -7.30 -13.23
C ILE A 50 10.70 -8.41 -13.97
N LEU A 51 11.24 -8.90 -15.09
CA LEU A 51 10.51 -9.75 -16.05
C LEU A 51 9.73 -10.88 -15.35
N PHE A 52 10.39 -11.71 -14.55
CA PHE A 52 9.75 -12.86 -13.90
C PHE A 52 8.71 -12.45 -12.84
N GLN A 53 8.93 -11.34 -12.13
CA GLN A 53 8.02 -10.82 -11.10
C GLN A 53 6.81 -10.10 -11.70
N SER A 54 6.93 -9.59 -12.93
CA SER A 54 5.88 -8.82 -13.61
C SER A 54 4.87 -9.66 -14.38
N ILE A 55 5.21 -10.89 -14.77
CA ILE A 55 4.34 -11.73 -15.62
C ILE A 55 3.03 -12.03 -14.87
N GLY A 56 1.93 -11.47 -15.38
CA GLY A 56 0.60 -11.66 -14.79
C GLY A 56 0.45 -11.08 -13.38
N ASN A 57 1.28 -10.13 -12.99
CA ASN A 57 1.25 -9.53 -11.65
C ASN A 57 0.47 -8.20 -11.66
N PRO A 58 -0.79 -8.17 -11.16
CA PRO A 58 -1.59 -6.95 -11.11
C PRO A 58 -1.18 -6.00 -9.98
N PHE A 59 -0.26 -6.40 -9.10
CA PHE A 59 0.20 -5.62 -7.95
C PHE A 59 1.48 -4.83 -8.23
N VAL A 60 1.92 -4.76 -9.49
CA VAL A 60 3.01 -3.88 -9.89
C VAL A 60 2.44 -2.47 -10.11
N PHE A 61 2.73 -1.59 -9.17
CA PHE A 61 2.43 -0.17 -9.27
C PHE A 61 3.58 0.55 -9.99
N ARG A 62 3.26 1.41 -10.96
CA ARG A 62 4.26 2.22 -11.67
C ARG A 62 4.11 3.68 -11.25
N CYS A 63 5.14 4.22 -10.61
CA CYS A 63 5.24 5.64 -10.28
C CYS A 63 5.53 6.47 -11.54
N ILE A 64 5.32 7.79 -11.45
CA ILE A 64 5.42 8.69 -12.60
C ILE A 64 6.83 8.74 -13.21
N ASP A 65 7.86 8.59 -12.39
CA ASP A 65 9.27 8.57 -12.79
C ASP A 65 9.77 7.16 -13.17
N HIS A 66 8.84 6.24 -13.43
CA HIS A 66 9.07 4.86 -13.85
C HIS A 66 9.64 3.92 -12.77
N VAL A 67 9.80 4.38 -11.52
CA VAL A 67 10.03 3.48 -10.38
C VAL A 67 8.82 2.56 -10.22
N LEU A 68 9.08 1.27 -9.99
CA LEU A 68 8.04 0.27 -9.83
C LEU A 68 7.98 -0.20 -8.38
N ILE A 69 6.77 -0.42 -7.87
CA ILE A 69 6.53 -0.98 -6.54
C ILE A 69 5.74 -2.28 -6.72
N ASP A 70 6.36 -3.41 -6.38
CA ASP A 70 5.72 -4.72 -6.43
C ASP A 70 5.11 -5.07 -5.07
N GLY A 71 3.79 -4.86 -4.96
CA GLY A 71 3.00 -5.15 -3.76
C GLY A 71 2.49 -6.59 -3.68
N ASN A 72 2.96 -7.51 -4.53
CA ASN A 72 2.49 -8.90 -4.51
C ASN A 72 3.07 -9.66 -3.30
N ASP A 73 2.18 -10.12 -2.42
CA ASP A 73 2.52 -10.80 -1.17
C ASP A 73 2.79 -12.31 -1.32
N LYS A 74 2.80 -12.81 -2.56
CA LYS A 74 2.91 -14.23 -2.93
C LYS A 74 4.09 -14.49 -3.87
N GLY A 75 4.37 -15.79 -4.06
CA GLY A 75 5.31 -16.27 -5.08
C GLY A 75 6.70 -15.65 -5.02
N ILE A 76 7.25 -15.34 -6.21
CA ILE A 76 8.59 -14.78 -6.37
C ILE A 76 8.70 -13.38 -5.74
N SER A 77 7.69 -12.53 -5.92
CA SER A 77 7.64 -11.17 -5.34
C SER A 77 7.85 -11.17 -3.83
N LYS A 78 7.17 -12.07 -3.11
CA LYS A 78 7.37 -12.29 -1.67
C LYS A 78 8.81 -12.66 -1.32
N ILE A 79 9.42 -13.56 -2.10
CA ILE A 79 10.80 -14.03 -1.87
C ILE A 79 11.77 -12.88 -2.08
N VAL A 80 11.59 -12.09 -3.13
CA VAL A 80 12.43 -10.92 -3.43
C VAL A 80 12.34 -9.90 -2.31
N TYR A 81 11.13 -9.52 -1.89
CA TYR A 81 10.97 -8.54 -0.80
C TYR A 81 11.68 -8.98 0.48
N ARG A 82 11.52 -10.25 0.88
CA ARG A 82 12.20 -10.80 2.07
C ARG A 82 13.71 -10.79 1.93
N SER A 83 14.24 -11.07 0.74
CA SER A 83 15.67 -11.03 0.45
C SER A 83 16.23 -9.61 0.57
N CYS A 84 15.59 -8.62 -0.05
CA CYS A 84 15.97 -7.21 0.05
C CYS A 84 15.88 -6.73 1.51
N SER A 85 14.76 -7.01 2.20
CA SER A 85 14.58 -6.64 3.60
C SER A 85 15.68 -7.20 4.53
N GLY A 86 16.16 -8.42 4.27
CA GLY A 86 17.28 -9.00 5.01
C GLY A 86 18.63 -8.32 4.74
N ARG A 87 18.85 -7.89 3.48
CA ARG A 87 20.10 -7.25 3.02
C ARG A 87 20.20 -5.79 3.46
N ASP A 88 19.08 -5.08 3.46
CA ASP A 88 19.02 -3.63 3.69
C ASP A 88 19.04 -3.26 5.17
N ARG A 89 19.34 -4.22 6.06
CA ARG A 89 19.41 -3.97 7.51
C ARG A 89 20.68 -3.19 7.84
N ILE A 90 20.55 -2.16 8.66
CA ILE A 90 21.68 -1.41 9.21
C ILE A 90 21.82 -1.77 10.68
N GLY A 91 22.73 -2.70 11.00
CA GLY A 91 22.93 -3.19 12.36
C GLY A 91 21.61 -3.71 12.99
N PRO A 92 21.16 -3.17 14.13
CA PRO A 92 19.90 -3.59 14.76
C PRO A 92 18.65 -3.04 14.04
N PHE A 93 18.80 -2.03 13.19
CA PHE A 93 17.67 -1.32 12.58
C PHE A 93 17.10 -2.09 11.39
N ARG A 94 15.77 -2.29 11.41
CA ARG A 94 15.00 -2.79 10.27
C ARG A 94 14.51 -1.58 9.48
N LEU A 95 14.87 -1.51 8.20
CA LEU A 95 14.45 -0.43 7.29
C LEU A 95 13.20 -0.77 6.46
N SER A 96 12.65 -1.96 6.67
CA SER A 96 11.43 -2.44 6.01
C SER A 96 10.63 -3.33 6.95
N ASP A 97 9.32 -3.31 6.76
CA ASP A 97 8.36 -4.15 7.48
C ASP A 97 8.06 -5.40 6.64
N ILE A 98 8.40 -6.60 7.11
CA ILE A 98 8.06 -7.85 6.41
C ILE A 98 6.68 -8.40 6.77
N THR A 99 6.02 -7.81 7.77
CA THR A 99 4.80 -8.36 8.35
C THR A 99 3.57 -8.14 7.45
N TRP A 100 3.63 -7.16 6.52
CA TRP A 100 2.60 -6.98 5.48
C TRP A 100 2.47 -8.20 4.55
N LEU A 101 3.49 -9.06 4.47
CA LEU A 101 3.47 -10.34 3.76
C LEU A 101 2.69 -11.45 4.51
N THR A 102 2.06 -11.11 5.63
CA THR A 102 1.37 -12.04 6.54
C THR A 102 -0.03 -11.57 6.89
N ALA A 103 -0.79 -12.42 7.59
CA ALA A 103 -2.11 -12.07 8.08
C ALA A 103 -2.08 -10.99 9.19
N ASN A 104 -0.99 -10.91 9.95
CA ASN A 104 -0.85 -10.02 11.11
C ASN A 104 0.22 -8.96 10.81
N THR A 105 -0.22 -7.78 10.38
CA THR A 105 0.68 -6.68 10.02
C THR A 105 0.99 -5.81 11.24
N GLU A 106 2.25 -5.46 11.45
CA GLU A 106 2.69 -4.51 12.48
C GLU A 106 2.25 -3.10 12.11
N ASN A 107 2.47 -2.69 10.85
CA ASN A 107 1.84 -1.51 10.31
C ASN A 107 0.42 -1.85 9.79
N PRO A 108 -0.66 -1.39 10.46
CA PRO A 108 -2.02 -1.67 10.03
C PRO A 108 -2.39 -0.95 8.72
N LEU A 109 -1.63 0.07 8.31
CA LEU A 109 -1.85 0.81 7.07
C LEU A 109 -1.27 0.08 5.85
N ALA A 110 -0.37 -0.89 6.02
CA ALA A 110 0.33 -1.60 4.93
C ALA A 110 -0.57 -2.64 4.22
N VAL A 111 -1.68 -2.17 3.67
CA VAL A 111 -2.74 -2.98 3.03
C VAL A 111 -3.22 -2.40 1.70
N GLY A 112 -2.54 -1.37 1.18
CA GLY A 112 -2.94 -0.65 -0.03
C GLY A 112 -3.08 -1.53 -1.28
N GLN A 113 -2.32 -2.63 -1.36
CA GLN A 113 -2.39 -3.62 -2.44
C GLN A 113 -3.73 -4.39 -2.50
N TYR A 114 -4.54 -4.35 -1.45
CA TYR A 114 -5.87 -4.96 -1.41
C TYR A 114 -7.00 -3.96 -1.64
N VAL A 115 -6.70 -2.69 -1.93
CA VAL A 115 -7.72 -1.71 -2.29
C VAL A 115 -8.12 -1.95 -3.74
N ASN A 116 -9.37 -2.33 -3.95
CA ASN A 116 -9.88 -2.70 -5.26
C ASN A 116 -10.07 -1.50 -6.18
N ASN A 117 -10.16 -1.78 -7.48
CA ASN A 117 -10.52 -0.77 -8.47
C ASN A 117 -12.00 -0.38 -8.31
N CYS A 118 -12.31 0.88 -8.58
CA CYS A 118 -13.67 1.36 -8.68
C CYS A 118 -14.41 0.68 -9.84
N SER A 119 -15.73 0.67 -9.74
CA SER A 119 -16.64 0.25 -10.80
C SER A 119 -17.71 1.32 -11.03
N ASN A 120 -18.55 1.13 -12.05
CA ASN A 120 -19.70 2.02 -12.28
C ASN A 120 -20.65 2.10 -11.07
N GLU A 121 -20.68 1.07 -10.23
CA GLU A 121 -21.55 0.97 -9.05
C GLU A 121 -20.81 1.32 -7.74
N ARG A 122 -19.49 1.40 -7.78
CA ARG A 122 -18.61 1.65 -6.62
C ARG A 122 -17.58 2.69 -7.00
N ALA A 123 -17.92 3.96 -6.80
CA ALA A 123 -17.04 5.07 -7.09
C ALA A 123 -15.78 5.03 -6.22
N ALA A 124 -14.66 5.50 -6.78
CA ALA A 124 -13.42 5.67 -6.02
C ALA A 124 -13.64 6.67 -4.87
N ASN A 125 -13.24 6.28 -3.66
CA ASN A 125 -13.23 7.13 -2.47
C ASN A 125 -11.81 7.37 -1.94
N VAL A 126 -10.81 6.75 -2.55
CA VAL A 126 -9.39 6.99 -2.30
C VAL A 126 -8.61 7.12 -3.62
N CYS A 127 -7.46 7.78 -3.60
CA CYS A 127 -6.54 7.83 -4.74
C CYS A 127 -5.11 7.52 -4.30
N TYR A 128 -4.31 7.02 -5.23
CA TYR A 128 -2.87 6.86 -5.01
C TYR A 128 -2.16 8.21 -5.07
N GLN A 129 -1.30 8.46 -4.09
CA GLN A 129 -0.39 9.60 -4.05
C GLN A 129 1.02 9.10 -3.77
N GLU A 130 1.96 9.56 -4.56
CA GLU A 130 3.38 9.31 -4.33
C GLU A 130 3.91 10.23 -3.22
N TYR A 131 4.71 9.67 -2.33
CA TYR A 131 5.30 10.39 -1.21
C TYR A 131 6.78 10.04 -1.08
N ASP A 132 7.63 11.03 -1.30
CA ASP A 132 9.06 10.93 -1.08
C ASP A 132 9.38 11.29 0.37
N VAL A 133 10.01 10.36 1.09
CA VAL A 133 10.39 10.60 2.47
C VAL A 133 11.59 11.56 2.48
N PRO A 134 11.51 12.71 3.18
CA PRO A 134 12.60 13.68 3.20
C PRO A 134 13.92 13.07 3.68
N GLU A 135 15.05 13.51 3.13
CA GLU A 135 16.36 12.97 3.50
C GLU A 135 16.71 13.17 4.99
N ALA A 136 16.20 14.26 5.58
CA ALA A 136 16.35 14.58 7.00
C ALA A 136 15.45 13.76 7.93
N PHE A 137 14.62 12.83 7.40
CA PHE A 137 13.75 12.01 8.22
C PHE A 137 14.57 11.09 9.14
N PRO A 138 14.22 10.98 10.45
CA PRO A 138 15.00 10.20 11.42
C PRO A 138 15.24 8.77 10.93
N LEU A 139 16.49 8.33 10.93
CA LEU A 139 16.88 7.02 10.38
C LEU A 139 16.14 5.87 11.07
N GLU A 140 15.87 6.02 12.36
CA GLU A 140 15.15 5.05 13.18
C GLU A 140 13.68 4.88 12.74
N LEU A 141 13.11 5.89 12.07
CA LEU A 141 11.75 5.89 11.54
C LEU A 141 11.72 5.74 10.01
N ARG A 142 12.89 5.78 9.36
CA ARG A 142 13.02 5.79 7.91
C ARG A 142 12.71 4.41 7.33
N GLN A 143 11.47 4.23 6.90
CA GLN A 143 11.02 3.09 6.11
C GLN A 143 10.01 3.56 5.06
N PRO A 144 9.99 2.98 3.85
CA PRO A 144 11.01 3.02 2.77
C PRO A 144 11.34 4.45 2.27
N LEU A 145 12.40 4.61 1.45
CA LEU A 145 12.80 5.89 0.85
C LEU A 145 11.72 6.53 -0.04
N ARG A 146 10.84 5.70 -0.59
CA ARG A 146 9.68 6.11 -1.37
C ARG A 146 8.45 5.32 -0.98
N CYS A 147 7.36 6.01 -0.74
CA CYS A 147 6.10 5.42 -0.37
C CYS A 147 5.01 5.81 -1.37
N VAL A 148 4.12 4.89 -1.69
CA VAL A 148 2.83 5.23 -2.30
C VAL A 148 1.78 5.07 -1.22
N VAL A 149 0.97 6.11 -1.02
CA VAL A 149 -0.10 6.14 -0.05
C VAL A 149 -1.45 6.24 -0.75
N LEU A 150 -2.51 5.85 -0.05
CA LEU A 150 -3.87 6.08 -0.49
C LEU A 150 -4.48 7.19 0.36
N VAL A 151 -5.00 8.20 -0.31
CA VAL A 151 -5.58 9.40 0.31
C VAL A 151 -7.07 9.46 0.05
N ALA A 152 -7.85 9.77 1.08
CA ALA A 152 -9.30 9.87 0.99
C ALA A 152 -9.73 11.05 0.09
N LEU A 153 -10.54 10.77 -0.94
CA LEU A 153 -11.09 11.77 -1.87
C LEU A 153 -12.30 12.52 -1.30
N ARG A 154 -12.94 11.91 -0.30
CA ARG A 154 -14.08 12.43 0.46
C ARG A 154 -14.02 11.88 1.88
N ASP A 155 -14.93 12.33 2.72
CA ASP A 155 -15.15 11.72 4.02
C ASP A 155 -15.61 10.26 3.88
N ILE A 156 -15.09 9.38 4.73
CA ILE A 156 -15.38 7.94 4.73
C ILE A 156 -15.82 7.50 6.14
N CYS A 157 -16.99 6.87 6.17
CA CYS A 157 -17.63 6.37 7.38
C CYS A 157 -17.26 4.89 7.67
N PRO A 158 -17.48 4.42 8.92
CA PRO A 158 -17.40 3.00 9.24
C PRO A 158 -18.31 2.15 8.37
N GLY A 159 -17.82 0.98 7.97
CA GLY A 159 -18.49 0.03 7.11
C GLY A 159 -18.21 0.22 5.61
N GLU A 160 -17.66 1.36 5.20
CA GLU A 160 -17.35 1.60 3.80
C GLU A 160 -16.07 0.85 3.35
N GLU A 161 -16.14 0.26 2.16
CA GLU A 161 -14.99 -0.31 1.45
C GLU A 161 -14.22 0.79 0.72
N LEU A 162 -12.89 0.68 0.70
CA LEU A 162 -12.02 1.55 -0.04
C LEU A 162 -11.92 1.10 -1.49
N PHE A 163 -12.12 2.04 -2.42
CA PHE A 163 -11.95 1.84 -3.85
C PHE A 163 -11.08 2.95 -4.43
N SER A 164 -10.16 2.57 -5.31
CA SER A 164 -9.27 3.48 -6.04
C SER A 164 -9.53 3.42 -7.54
N ASN A 165 -9.02 4.38 -8.31
CA ASN A 165 -8.90 4.22 -9.75
C ASN A 165 -7.47 3.79 -10.08
N TYR A 166 -7.31 2.61 -10.67
CA TYR A 166 -5.98 2.06 -11.01
C TYR A 166 -5.23 2.86 -12.09
N PHE A 167 -5.92 3.76 -12.79
CA PHE A 167 -5.35 4.54 -13.89
C PHE A 167 -4.96 5.97 -13.51
N THR A 168 -5.24 6.43 -12.28
CA THR A 168 -5.04 7.83 -11.91
C THR A 168 -4.18 7.95 -10.66
N ILE A 169 -3.00 8.55 -10.82
CA ILE A 169 -2.13 9.00 -9.74
C ILE A 169 -2.32 10.50 -9.58
N VAL A 170 -2.45 10.98 -8.34
CA VAL A 170 -2.58 12.41 -8.03
C VAL A 170 -1.30 12.88 -7.34
N HIS A 171 -0.82 14.08 -7.70
CA HIS A 171 0.32 14.74 -7.08
C HIS A 171 -0.13 15.65 -5.95
#